data_AF-A0A0H5Q4Q0-F1
#
_entry.id   AF-A0A0H5Q4Q0-F1
#
_cell.length_a   1.000
_cell.length_b   1.000
_cell.length_c   1.000
_cell.angle_alpha   90.00
_cell.angle_beta   90.00
_cell.angle_gamma   90.00
#
_symmetry.space_group_name_H-M   'P 1'
#
loop_
_entity.id
_entity.type
_entity.pdbx_description
1 polymer ?
#
loop_
_entity_poly.entity_id
_entity_poly.type
_entity_poly.pdbx_seq_one_letter_code
_entity_poly.pdbx_strand_id
1 'polypeptide(L)' 'MMSNDQPHFIEKNTVEPIPIFVTKQRDDRAERLRAVNHARASVGLEGFKLSAAEEENARAYVEGEVTLDEFLERSIPST' A
#
# COMPACT_ATOMS: atom_id res chain seq x y z
N MET A 1 6.83 50.22 -34.47
CA MET A 1 6.53 48.77 -34.38
C MET A 1 6.91 48.34 -32.97
N MET A 2 5.94 48.13 -32.09
CA MET A 2 6.21 47.64 -30.73
C MET A 2 6.12 46.11 -30.76
N SER A 3 7.25 45.44 -30.52
CA SER A 3 7.29 43.98 -30.36
C SER A 3 6.44 43.60 -29.16
N ASN A 4 5.42 42.79 -29.40
CA ASN A 4 4.50 42.32 -28.40
C ASN A 4 5.09 41.08 -27.73
N ASP A 5 5.98 41.29 -26.76
CA ASP A 5 6.57 40.22 -25.96
C ASP A 5 5.59 39.87 -24.83
N GLN A 6 4.54 39.11 -25.18
CA GLN A 6 3.62 38.59 -24.18
C GLN A 6 4.31 37.44 -23.43
N PRO A 7 4.26 37.40 -22.09
CA PRO A 7 4.82 36.30 -21.34
C PRO A 7 4.01 35.03 -21.65
N HIS A 8 4.64 34.06 -22.31
CA HIS A 8 4.13 32.71 -22.40
C HIS A 8 4.15 32.09 -21.00
N PHE A 9 2.98 32.01 -20.37
CA PHE A 9 2.78 31.19 -19.18
C PHE A 9 2.93 29.72 -19.61
N ILE A 10 4.04 29.09 -19.22
CA ILE A 10 4.19 27.64 -19.27
C ILE A 10 3.12 27.07 -18.32
N GLU A 11 2.04 26.51 -18.86
CA GLU A 11 1.07 25.76 -18.08
C GLU A 11 1.82 24.65 -17.33
N LYS A 12 1.88 24.80 -16.00
CA LYS A 12 2.44 23.79 -15.11
C LYS A 12 1.66 22.50 -15.35
N ASN A 13 2.37 21.45 -15.79
CA ASN A 13 1.93 20.06 -15.88
C ASN A 13 0.71 19.78 -15.00
N THR A 14 -0.47 19.83 -15.60
CA THR A 14 -1.72 19.39 -14.99
C THR A 14 -1.65 17.87 -14.92
N VAL A 15 -0.99 17.35 -13.88
CA VAL A 15 -1.16 15.95 -13.48
C VAL A 15 -2.63 15.84 -13.12
N GLU A 16 -3.42 15.22 -13.99
CA GLU A 16 -4.84 15.00 -13.71
C GLU A 16 -4.96 14.32 -12.34
N PRO A 17 -5.89 14.78 -11.48
CA PRO A 17 -6.05 14.22 -10.16
C PRO A 17 -6.30 12.73 -10.27
N ILE A 18 -5.44 11.95 -9.61
CA ILE A 18 -5.55 10.50 -9.61
C ILE A 18 -6.97 10.13 -9.13
N PRO A 19 -7.68 9.24 -9.83
CA PRO A 19 -9.03 8.88 -9.44
C PRO A 19 -9.11 8.40 -7.98
N ILE A 20 -10.17 8.82 -7.28
CA ILE A 20 -10.40 8.55 -5.84
C ILE A 20 -10.32 7.05 -5.50
N PHE A 21 -10.74 6.17 -6.43
CA PHE A 21 -10.67 4.73 -6.24
C PHE A 21 -9.22 4.22 -6.18
N VAL A 22 -8.31 4.78 -6.99
CA VAL A 22 -6.88 4.45 -6.98
C VAL A 22 -6.21 5.02 -5.74
N THR A 23 -6.56 6.24 -5.32
CA THR A 23 -5.98 6.82 -4.10
C THR A 23 -6.40 6.01 -2.87
N LYS A 24 -7.69 5.66 -2.76
CA LYS A 24 -8.19 4.80 -1.67
C LYS A 24 -7.51 3.43 -1.65
N GLN A 25 -7.35 2.78 -2.81
CA GLN A 25 -6.63 1.50 -2.90
C GLN A 25 -5.16 1.63 -2.49
N ARG A 26 -4.48 2.74 -2.84
CA ARG A 26 -3.10 3.01 -2.43
C ARG A 26 -2.99 3.30 -0.93
N ASP A 27 -3.94 4.05 -0.38
CA ASP A 27 -4.02 4.36 1.04
C ASP A 27 -4.27 3.09 1.86
N ASP A 28 -5.21 2.24 1.42
CA ASP A 28 -5.52 0.95 2.03
C ASP A 28 -4.29 0.02 2.00
N ARG A 29 -3.59 -0.07 0.86
CA ARG A 29 -2.35 -0.85 0.74
C ARG A 29 -1.25 -0.33 1.67
N ALA A 30 -1.07 0.99 1.75
CA ALA A 30 -0.04 1.59 2.61
C ALA A 30 -0.35 1.33 4.09
N GLU A 31 -1.61 1.37 4.49
CA GLU A 31 -2.05 1.02 5.84
C GLU A 31 -1.78 -0.45 6.16
N ARG A 32 -2.17 -1.37 5.28
CA ARG A 32 -1.91 -2.81 5.46
C ARG A 32 -0.42 -3.12 5.55
N LEU A 33 0.41 -2.48 4.72
CA LEU A 33 1.86 -2.64 4.76
C LEU A 33 2.45 -2.16 6.11
N ARG A 34 1.99 -1.03 6.63
CA ARG A 34 2.42 -0.54 7.96
C ARG A 34 2.04 -1.53 9.06
N ALA A 35 0.82 -2.05 9.04
CA ALA A 35 0.35 -3.03 10.01
C ALA A 35 1.17 -4.33 9.97
N VAL A 36 1.42 -4.88 8.78
CA VAL A 36 2.24 -6.09 8.60
C VAL A 36 3.68 -5.88 9.05
N ASN A 37 4.30 -4.75 8.69
CA ASN A 37 5.67 -4.45 9.12
C ASN A 37 5.78 -4.29 10.65
N HIS A 38 4.78 -3.65 11.28
CA HIS A 38 4.74 -3.54 12.73
C HIS A 38 4.65 -4.93 13.38
N ALA A 39 3.72 -5.79 12.93
CA ALA A 39 3.58 -7.14 13.44
C ALA A 39 4.87 -7.97 13.26
N ARG A 40 5.50 -7.90 12.08
CA ARG A 40 6.77 -8.59 11.80
C ARG A 40 7.88 -8.10 12.73
N ALA A 41 7.97 -6.80 12.98
CA ALA A 41 8.95 -6.24 13.91
C ALA A 41 8.69 -6.71 15.35
N SER A 42 7.43 -6.72 15.82
CA SER A 42 7.07 -7.22 17.15
C SER A 42 7.47 -8.69 17.33
N VAL A 43 7.15 -9.54 16.36
CA VAL A 43 7.50 -10.97 16.37
C VAL A 43 9.03 -11.16 16.34
N GLY A 44 9.73 -10.37 15.53
CA GLY A 44 11.19 -10.43 15.41
C GLY A 44 11.93 -9.96 16.66
N LEU A 45 11.39 -9.00 17.42
CA LEU A 45 11.95 -8.54 18.70
C LEU A 45 11.95 -9.66 19.75
N GLU A 46 10.96 -10.55 19.69
CA GLU A 46 10.85 -11.73 20.56
C GLU A 46 11.69 -12.93 20.05
N GLY A 47 12.44 -12.76 18.96
CA GLY A 47 13.33 -13.77 18.38
C GLY A 47 12.63 -14.80 17.48
N PHE A 48 11.34 -14.65 17.21
CA PHE A 48 10.61 -15.51 16.29
C PHE A 48 10.87 -15.12 14.83
N LYS A 49 10.72 -16.09 13.94
CA LYS A 49 10.77 -15.89 12.48
C LYS A 49 9.48 -16.43 11.88
N LEU A 50 8.86 -15.62 11.02
CA LEU A 50 7.71 -16.05 10.26
C LEU A 50 8.10 -17.15 9.27
N SER A 51 7.19 -18.10 9.08
CA SER A 51 7.32 -19.12 8.05
C SER A 51 7.08 -18.52 6.65
N ALA A 52 7.51 -19.24 5.61
CA ALA A 52 7.29 -18.79 4.23
C ALA A 52 5.80 -18.67 3.87
N ALA A 53 4.94 -19.54 4.43
CA ALA A 53 3.50 -19.50 4.20
C ALA A 53 2.84 -18.27 4.84
N GLU A 54 3.27 -17.90 6.05
CA GLU A 54 2.78 -16.68 6.72
C GLU A 54 3.23 -15.41 6.00
N GLU A 55 4.48 -15.40 5.50
CA GLU A 55 5.02 -14.32 4.67
C GLU A 55 4.22 -14.14 3.36
N GLU A 56 3.84 -15.23 2.71
CA GLU A 56 2.98 -15.18 1.52
C GLU A 56 1.57 -14.68 1.83
N ASN A 57 0.95 -15.16 2.92
CA ASN A 57 -0.37 -14.69 3.34
C ASN A 57 -0.37 -13.19 3.66
N ALA A 58 0.69 -12.71 4.34
CA ALA A 58 0.87 -11.30 4.64
C ALA A 58 1.03 -10.44 3.37
N ARG A 59 1.76 -10.95 2.36
CA ARG A 59 1.88 -10.28 1.05
C ARG A 59 0.52 -10.15 0.37
N ALA A 60 -0.25 -11.24 0.32
CA ALA A 60 -1.59 -11.24 -0.29
C ALA A 60 -2.52 -10.22 0.38
N TYR A 61 -2.47 -10.11 1.72
CA TYR A 61 -3.24 -9.11 2.45
C TYR A 61 -2.82 -7.68 2.10
N VAL A 62 -1.51 -7.38 2.07
CA VAL A 62 -0.99 -6.06 1.69
C VAL A 62 -1.43 -5.65 0.30
N GLU A 63 -1.32 -6.54 -0.68
CA GLU A 63 -1.74 -6.26 -2.06
C GLU A 63 -3.27 -6.20 -2.22
N GLY A 64 -4.02 -6.62 -1.21
CA GLY A 64 -5.48 -6.67 -1.24
C GLY A 64 -6.05 -7.83 -2.05
N GLU A 65 -5.25 -8.87 -2.26
CA GLU A 65 -5.66 -10.13 -2.87
C GLU A 65 -6.58 -10.93 -1.93
N VAL A 66 -6.49 -10.68 -0.62
CA VAL A 66 -7.35 -11.27 0.42
C VAL A 66 -7.85 -10.20 1.40
N THR A 67 -9.01 -10.46 1.97
CA THR A 67 -9.58 -9.69 3.08
C THR A 67 -8.88 -10.00 4.41
N LEU A 68 -9.16 -9.20 5.45
CA LEU A 68 -8.64 -9.48 6.79
C LEU A 68 -9.17 -10.82 7.34
N ASP A 69 -10.44 -11.13 7.12
CA ASP A 69 -11.06 -12.37 7.61
C ASP A 69 -10.40 -13.60 6.97
N GLU A 70 -10.21 -13.58 5.64
CA GLU A 70 -9.49 -14.65 4.92
C GLU A 70 -8.02 -14.76 5.36
N PHE A 71 -7.36 -13.64 5.65
CA PHE A 71 -6.01 -13.63 6.18
C PHE A 71 -5.96 -14.34 7.55
N LEU A 72 -6.93 -14.08 8.43
CA LEU A 72 -7.03 -14.70 9.76
C LEU A 72 -7.34 -16.20 9.66
N GLU A 73 -8.31 -16.59 8.85
CA GLU A 73 -8.67 -18.01 8.64
C GLU A 73 -7.47 -18.83 8.15
N ARG A 74 -6.66 -18.30 7.23
CA ARG A 74 -5.46 -18.97 6.73
C ARG A 74 -4.32 -19.04 7.74
N SER A 75 -4.32 -18.15 8.73
CA SER A 75 -3.25 -18.06 9.74
C SER A 75 -3.52 -18.93 10.97
N ILE A 76 -4.77 -19.39 11.15
CA ILE A 76 -5.14 -20.25 12.27
C ILE A 76 -4.98 -21.72 11.81
N PRO A 77 -4.11 -22.52 12.44
CA PRO A 77 -4.01 -23.93 12.11
C PRO A 77 -5.34 -24.64 12.46
N SER A 78 -5.92 -25.37 11.48
CA SER A 78 -7.08 -26.23 11.72
C SER A 78 -6.73 -27.23 12.83
N THR A 79 -7.44 -27.12 13.95
CA THR A 79 -7.36 -28.05 15.09
C THR A 79 -8.12 -29.34 14.80
#